data_AF-A0A2V7MYJ4-F1
#
_entry.id   AF-A0A2V7MYJ4-F1
#
_cell.length_a   1.000
_cell.length_b   1.000
_cell.length_c   1.000
_cell.angle_alpha   90.00
_cell.angle_beta   90.00
_cell.angle_gamma   90.00
#
_symmetry.space_group_name_H-M   'P 1'
#
loop_
_entity.id
_entity.type
_entity.pdbx_description
1 polymer ?
#
loop_
_entity_poly.entity_id
_entity_poly.type
_entity_poly.pdbx_seq_one_letter_code
_entity_poly.pdbx_strand_id
1 'polypeptide(L)'
;MPDASLLARIATKRDRQALDLLYRRHGGSLYDVALSIVPDPIEARRTVAWVFRQAWRTPSLLDSALAPVSAWLVELARTDAGARAHNHRRAKP
;
A
#
# COMPACT_ATOMS: atom_id res chain seq x y z
N MET A 1 5.76 -18.73 -0.86
CA MET A 1 4.77 -18.34 0.17
C MET A 1 3.78 -17.33 -0.41
N PRO A 2 2.47 -17.56 -0.26
CA PRO A 2 1.41 -16.64 -0.72
C PRO A 2 1.36 -15.35 0.09
N ASP A 3 0.79 -14.29 -0.49
CA ASP A 3 0.66 -12.99 0.17
C ASP A 3 -0.29 -13.03 1.37
N ALA A 4 -1.36 -13.83 1.31
CA ALA A 4 -2.26 -14.05 2.44
C ALA A 4 -1.50 -14.58 3.68
N SER A 5 -0.57 -15.51 3.48
CA SER A 5 0.26 -16.04 4.56
C SER A 5 1.26 -15.01 5.10
N LEU A 6 1.78 -14.12 4.24
CA LEU A 6 2.60 -12.98 4.67
C LEU A 6 1.78 -12.05 5.56
N LEU A 7 0.57 -11.68 5.13
CA LEU A 7 -0.30 -10.78 5.89
C LEU A 7 -0.74 -11.39 7.23
N ALA A 8 -1.07 -12.68 7.26
CA ALA A 8 -1.39 -13.40 8.49
C ALA A 8 -0.22 -13.40 9.50
N ARG A 9 1.03 -13.55 9.02
CA ARG A 9 2.23 -13.43 9.88
C ARG A 9 2.40 -12.02 10.43
N ILE A 10 2.10 -10.98 9.63
CA ILE A 10 2.11 -9.59 10.11
C ILE A 10 1.06 -9.39 11.20
N ALA A 11 -0.16 -9.91 11.01
CA ALA A 11 -1.26 -9.80 11.97
C ALA A 11 -0.97 -10.50 13.31
N THR A 12 -0.47 -11.74 13.24
CA THR A 12 -0.33 -12.60 14.43
C THR A 12 1.00 -12.43 15.15
N LYS A 13 2.09 -12.18 14.42
CA LYS A 13 3.45 -12.21 14.96
C LYS A 13 4.18 -10.87 14.84
N ARG A 14 3.55 -9.84 14.27
CA ARG A 14 4.23 -8.55 13.96
C ARG A 14 5.52 -8.80 13.19
N ASP A 15 5.42 -9.66 12.19
CA ASP A 15 6.59 -10.14 11.44
C ASP A 15 7.07 -9.09 10.42
N ARG A 16 8.21 -8.46 10.71
CA ARG A 16 8.81 -7.44 9.83
C ARG A 16 9.34 -8.02 8.52
N GLN A 17 9.82 -9.26 8.51
CA GLN A 17 10.30 -9.91 7.29
C GLN A 17 9.15 -10.19 6.33
N ALA A 18 7.97 -10.55 6.88
CA ALA A 18 6.77 -10.71 6.08
C ALA A 18 6.34 -9.39 5.41
N LEU A 19 6.44 -8.26 6.14
CA LEU A 19 6.18 -6.94 5.57
C LEU A 19 7.21 -6.57 4.48
N ASP A 20 8.50 -6.83 4.69
CA ASP A 20 9.55 -6.56 3.69
C ASP A 20 9.34 -7.38 2.41
N LEU A 21 8.92 -8.64 2.52
CA LEU A 21 8.59 -9.47 1.36
C LEU A 21 7.38 -8.95 0.58
N LEU A 22 6.33 -8.46 1.26
CA LEU A 22 5.22 -7.78 0.58
C LEU A 22 5.70 -6.50 -0.12
N TYR A 23 6.57 -5.72 0.54
CA TYR A 23 7.17 -4.53 -0.04
C TYR A 23 7.97 -4.83 -1.32
N ARG A 24 8.84 -5.84 -1.29
CA ARG A 24 9.63 -6.24 -2.46
C ARG A 24 8.76 -6.69 -3.64
N ARG A 25 7.64 -7.35 -3.37
CA ARG A 25 6.73 -7.86 -4.41
C ARG A 25 5.87 -6.78 -5.04
N HIS A 26 5.32 -5.88 -4.22
CA HIS A 26 4.28 -4.94 -4.65
C HIS A 26 4.75 -3.48 -4.70
N GLY A 27 5.90 -3.15 -4.11
CA GLY A 27 6.36 -1.77 -3.99
C GLY A 27 6.50 -1.05 -5.33
N GLY A 28 7.04 -1.72 -6.35
CA GLY A 28 7.17 -1.17 -7.71
C GLY A 28 5.83 -0.94 -8.38
N SER A 29 4.95 -1.94 -8.41
CA SER A 29 3.63 -1.81 -9.04
C SER A 29 2.74 -0.78 -8.32
N LEU A 30 2.81 -0.70 -6.99
CA LEU A 30 2.11 0.33 -6.22
C LEU A 30 2.68 1.72 -6.47
N TYR A 31 3.99 1.84 -6.70
CA TYR A 31 4.61 3.10 -7.10
C TYR A 31 4.09 3.56 -8.47
N ASP A 32 4.04 2.66 -9.45
CA ASP A 32 3.52 2.98 -10.79
C ASP A 32 2.04 3.39 -10.76
N VAL A 33 1.22 2.67 -9.98
CA VAL A 33 -0.18 3.04 -9.73
C VAL A 33 -0.28 4.42 -9.08
N ALA A 34 0.49 4.69 -8.03
CA ALA A 34 0.46 5.98 -7.36
C ALA A 34 0.89 7.12 -8.30
N LEU A 35 1.96 6.92 -9.08
CA LEU A 35 2.49 7.92 -10.01
C LEU A 35 1.49 8.27 -11.11
N SER A 36 0.69 7.30 -11.58
CA SER A 36 -0.39 7.56 -12.54
C SER A 36 -1.51 8.44 -12.00
N ILE A 37 -1.70 8.49 -10.68
CA ILE A 37 -2.77 9.24 -10.01
C ILE A 37 -2.26 10.60 -9.55
N VAL A 38 -1.09 10.62 -8.91
CA VAL A 38 -0.37 11.83 -8.50
C VAL A 38 0.96 11.86 -9.25
N PRO A 39 1.11 12.67 -10.32
CA PRO A 39 2.32 12.72 -11.15
C PRO A 39 3.44 13.53 -10.47
N ASP A 40 3.71 13.20 -9.20
CA ASP A 40 4.79 13.71 -8.37
C ASP A 40 5.51 12.49 -7.76
N PRO A 41 6.78 12.22 -8.15
CA PRO A 41 7.54 11.09 -7.63
C PRO A 41 7.68 11.06 -6.10
N ILE A 42 7.70 12.22 -5.43
CA ILE A 42 7.81 12.31 -3.98
C ILE A 42 6.50 11.86 -3.34
N GLU A 43 5.36 12.35 -3.83
CA GLU A 43 4.05 11.94 -3.33
C GLU A 43 3.76 10.47 -3.64
N ALA A 44 4.14 9.97 -4.81
CA ALA A 44 4.02 8.55 -5.15
C ALA A 44 4.80 7.64 -4.17
N ARG A 45 6.06 7.98 -3.84
CA ARG A 45 6.83 7.24 -2.81
C ARG A 45 6.18 7.32 -1.44
N ARG A 46 5.61 8.48 -1.07
CA ARG A 46 4.89 8.65 0.20
C ARG A 46 3.65 7.78 0.27
N THR A 47 2.91 7.63 -0.83
CA THR A 47 1.78 6.71 -0.93
C THR A 47 2.22 5.27 -0.70
N VAL A 48 3.26 4.80 -1.38
CA VAL A 48 3.77 3.44 -1.16
C VAL A 48 4.14 3.24 0.31
N ALA A 49 4.88 4.17 0.92
CA ALA A 49 5.23 4.08 2.33
C ALA A 49 4.00 4.10 3.25
N TRP A 50 2.96 4.86 2.90
CA TRP A 50 1.70 4.89 3.64
C TRP A 50 0.96 3.55 3.56
N VAL A 51 0.87 2.95 2.37
CA VAL A 51 0.22 1.65 2.15
C VAL A 51 0.85 0.58 3.03
N PHE A 52 2.18 0.45 3.07
CA PHE A 52 2.82 -0.55 3.90
C PHE A 52 2.75 -0.24 5.40
N ARG A 53 2.66 1.04 5.79
CA ARG A 53 2.32 1.41 7.17
C ARG A 53 0.90 0.99 7.54
N GLN A 54 -0.07 1.11 6.63
CA GLN A 54 -1.42 0.60 6.85
C GLN A 54 -1.43 -0.92 6.93
N ALA A 55 -0.75 -1.61 6.00
CA ALA A 55 -0.60 -3.07 6.04
C ALA A 55 0.01 -3.56 7.36
N TRP A 56 0.91 -2.78 7.96
CA TRP A 56 1.44 -3.05 9.29
C TRP A 56 0.44 -2.74 10.42
N ARG A 57 -0.29 -1.63 10.37
CA ARG A 57 -1.18 -1.19 11.46
C ARG A 57 -2.48 -1.99 11.53
N THR A 58 -3.04 -2.35 10.38
CA THR A 58 -4.37 -2.94 10.27
C THR A 58 -4.40 -4.17 9.37
N PRO A 59 -3.48 -5.15 9.53
CA PRO A 59 -3.43 -6.34 8.68
C PRO A 59 -4.70 -7.20 8.78
N SER A 60 -5.42 -7.15 9.91
CA SER A 60 -6.63 -7.93 10.16
C SER A 60 -7.89 -7.37 9.52
N LEU A 61 -7.83 -6.17 8.90
CA LEU A 61 -8.99 -5.62 8.19
C LEU A 61 -9.26 -6.33 6.86
N LEU A 62 -8.26 -6.99 6.31
CA LEU A 62 -8.43 -7.79 5.11
C LEU A 62 -8.80 -9.23 5.49
N ASP A 63 -9.99 -9.66 5.09
CA ASP A 63 -10.27 -11.08 4.98
C ASP A 63 -9.71 -11.61 3.65
N SER A 64 -8.56 -12.30 3.74
CA SER A 64 -7.88 -12.85 2.57
C SER A 64 -8.66 -13.98 1.86
N ALA A 65 -9.74 -14.48 2.46
CA ALA A 65 -10.66 -15.41 1.79
C ALA A 65 -11.61 -14.68 0.83
N LEU A 66 -11.89 -13.39 1.09
CA LEU A 66 -12.82 -12.57 0.30
C LEU A 66 -12.12 -11.72 -0.76
N ALA A 67 -10.86 -11.33 -0.53
CA ALA A 67 -10.11 -10.52 -1.48
C ALA A 67 -8.59 -10.81 -1.48
N PRO A 68 -7.94 -10.76 -2.66
CA PRO A 68 -6.48 -10.85 -2.74
C PRO A 68 -5.79 -9.68 -2.03
N VAL A 69 -4.68 -9.97 -1.35
CA VAL A 69 -3.83 -8.93 -0.71
C VAL A 69 -3.39 -7.85 -1.69
N SER A 70 -3.05 -8.23 -2.93
CA SER A 70 -2.65 -7.27 -3.97
C SER A 70 -3.75 -6.27 -4.31
N ALA A 71 -5.00 -6.72 -4.43
CA ALA A 71 -6.14 -5.85 -4.72
C ALA A 71 -6.37 -4.85 -3.58
N TRP A 72 -6.30 -5.31 -2.34
CA TRP A 72 -6.41 -4.46 -1.16
C TRP A 72 -5.28 -3.41 -1.07
N LEU A 73 -4.02 -3.80 -1.34
CA LEU A 73 -2.90 -2.85 -1.36
C LEU A 73 -3.08 -1.77 -2.46
N VAL A 74 -3.61 -2.15 -3.63
CA VAL A 74 -3.92 -1.21 -4.72
C VAL A 74 -5.04 -0.25 -4.33
N GLU A 75 -6.07 -0.72 -3.63
CA GLU A 75 -7.16 0.13 -3.13
C GLU A 75 -6.67 1.17 -2.12
N LEU A 76 -5.81 0.75 -1.18
CA LEU A 76 -5.11 1.66 -0.27
C LEU A 76 -4.29 2.71 -1.04
N ALA A 77 -3.52 2.29 -2.05
CA ALA A 77 -2.71 3.19 -2.85
C ALA A 77 -3.56 4.23 -3.59
N ARG A 78 -4.65 3.79 -4.23
CA ARG A 78 -5.57 4.68 -4.96
C ARG A 78 -6.21 5.72 -4.04
N THR A 79 -6.63 5.31 -2.85
CA THR A 79 -7.26 6.18 -1.86
C THR A 79 -6.31 7.30 -1.41
N ASP A 80 -5.10 6.95 -0.97
CA ASP A 80 -4.13 7.93 -0.48
C ASP A 80 -3.54 8.78 -1.63
N ALA A 81 -3.23 8.20 -2.80
CA ALA A 81 -2.77 8.96 -3.96
C ALA A 81 -3.83 9.96 -4.46
N GLY A 82 -5.10 9.58 -4.48
CA GLY A 82 -6.20 10.47 -4.86
C GLY A 82 -6.34 11.65 -3.90
N ALA A 83 -6.24 11.40 -2.58
CA ALA A 83 -6.22 12.46 -1.58
C ALA A 83 -5.02 13.41 -1.74
N ARG A 84 -3.83 12.87 -2.02
CA ARG A 84 -2.62 13.67 -2.29
C ARG A 84 -2.74 14.49 -3.55
N ALA A 85 -3.24 13.91 -4.64
CA ALA A 85 -3.46 14.62 -5.91
C ALA A 85 -4.43 15.80 -5.72
N HIS A 86 -5.50 15.60 -4.93
CA HIS A 86 -6.43 16.67 -4.57
C HIS A 86 -5.71 17.82 -3.86
N ASN A 87 -4.89 17.52 -2.86
CA ASN A 87 -4.15 18.52 -2.08
C ASN A 87 -3.04 19.20 -2.91
N HIS A 88 -2.33 18.45 -3.74
CA HIS A 88 -1.25 18.97 -4.60
C HIS A 88 -1.78 19.98 -5.62
N ARG A 89 -2.97 19.75 -6.18
CA ARG A 89 -3.63 20.70 -7.09
C ARG A 89 -4.03 22.01 -6.40
N ARG A 90 -4.39 21.97 -5.12
CA ARG A 90 -4.75 23.16 -4.33
C ARG A 90 -3.54 23.98 -3.88
N ALA A 91 -2.37 23.36 -3.76
CA ALA A 91 -1.14 23.99 -3.28
C ALA A 91 -0.33 24.69 -4.38
N LYS A 92 -0.67 24.48 -5.66
CA LYS A 92 -0.01 25.13 -6.79
C LYS A 92 -0.67 26.51 -7.03
N PRO A 93 0.09 27.62 -6.91
CA PRO A 93 -0.43 28.98 -7.12
C PRO A 93 -0.82 29.24 -8.58
#